data_AF-A0A845YD29-F1
#
_entry.id   AF-A0A845YD29-F1
#
_cell.length_a   1.000
_cell.length_b   1.000
_cell.length_c   1.000
_cell.angle_alpha   90.00
_cell.angle_beta   90.00
_cell.angle_gamma   90.00
#
_symmetry.space_group_name_H-M   'P 1'
#
loop_
_entity.id
_entity.type
_entity.pdbx_description
1 polymer ?
#
loop_
_entity_poly.entity_id
_entity_poly.type
_entity_poly.pdbx_seq_one_letter_code
_entity_poly.pdbx_strand_id
1 'polypeptide(L)'
;MTEAITPPVSDRICKHMNDDHADAVLIYAQKFGNATAATAATMRSIDTTGMDLEATVDGHNRPVRVSFERPLADAKDAHHVLVDMLKQVRQG
;
A
#
# COMPACT_ATOMS: atom_id res chain seq x y z
N MET A 1 2.64 -18.11 -14.88
CA MET A 1 2.95 -18.53 -13.50
C MET A 1 2.66 -17.35 -12.61
N THR A 2 1.82 -17.51 -11.60
CA THR A 2 1.55 -16.48 -10.60
C THR A 2 2.65 -16.51 -9.55
N GLU A 3 3.28 -15.37 -9.30
CA GLU A 3 4.41 -15.26 -8.39
C GLU A 3 3.90 -15.02 -6.97
N ALA A 4 4.24 -15.90 -6.04
CA ALA A 4 3.83 -15.76 -4.64
C ALA A 4 4.43 -14.48 -4.03
N ILE A 5 3.68 -13.86 -3.11
CA ILE A 5 4.16 -12.69 -2.37
C ILE A 5 5.19 -13.16 -1.34
N THR A 6 6.44 -13.20 -1.77
CA THR A 6 7.61 -13.49 -0.93
C THR A 6 8.30 -12.17 -0.56
N PRO A 7 9.17 -12.14 0.47
CA PRO A 7 9.86 -10.91 0.85
C PRO A 7 10.58 -10.18 -0.31
N PRO A 8 11.32 -10.87 -1.21
CA PRO A 8 11.94 -10.20 -2.36
C PRO A 8 10.92 -9.59 -3.36
N VAL A 9 9.76 -10.22 -3.49
CA VAL A 9 8.68 -9.75 -4.38
C VAL A 9 7.96 -8.57 -3.75
N SER A 10 7.69 -8.63 -2.45
CA SER A 10 7.21 -7.51 -1.65
C SER A 10 8.13 -6.31 -1.81
N ASP A 11 9.44 -6.47 -1.62
CA ASP A 11 10.41 -5.36 -1.74
C ASP A 11 10.38 -4.71 -3.13
N ARG A 12 10.27 -5.53 -4.18
CA ARG A 12 10.15 -5.04 -5.57
C ARG A 12 8.86 -4.25 -5.78
N ILE A 13 7.73 -4.74 -5.27
CA ILE A 13 6.43 -4.05 -5.35
C ILE A 13 6.50 -2.74 -4.56
N CYS A 14 7.02 -2.77 -3.34
CA CYS A 14 7.18 -1.59 -2.49
C CYS A 14 8.02 -0.53 -3.19
N LYS A 15 9.17 -0.92 -3.76
CA LYS A 15 10.04 -0.02 -4.49
C LYS A 15 9.33 0.62 -5.68
N HIS A 16 8.67 -0.17 -6.53
CA HIS A 16 7.90 0.35 -7.66
C HIS A 16 6.79 1.31 -7.21
N MET A 17 6.04 0.96 -6.17
CA MET A 17 4.97 1.80 -5.64
C MET A 17 5.51 3.11 -5.05
N ASN A 18 6.66 3.08 -4.38
CA ASN A 18 7.28 4.27 -3.81
C ASN A 18 7.90 5.17 -4.88
N ASP A 19 8.51 4.59 -5.92
CA ASP A 19 9.22 5.35 -6.97
C ASP A 19 8.24 5.92 -8.01
N ASP A 20 7.26 5.12 -8.46
CA ASP A 20 6.34 5.50 -9.55
C ASP A 20 4.97 6.00 -9.04
N HIS A 21 4.59 5.65 -7.80
CA HIS A 21 3.23 5.83 -7.28
C HIS A 21 3.17 6.36 -5.83
N ALA A 22 4.15 7.15 -5.39
CA ALA A 22 4.20 7.69 -4.02
C ALA A 22 2.88 8.38 -3.58
N ASP A 23 2.24 9.12 -4.48
CA ASP A 23 0.95 9.77 -4.22
C ASP A 23 -0.17 8.76 -3.91
N ALA A 24 -0.18 7.61 -4.59
CA ALA A 24 -1.13 6.54 -4.30
C ALA A 24 -0.87 5.91 -2.93
N VAL A 25 0.41 5.74 -2.56
CA VAL A 25 0.81 5.25 -1.23
C VAL A 25 0.31 6.20 -0.13
N LEU A 26 0.44 7.51 -0.34
CA LEU A 26 -0.12 8.52 0.57
C LEU A 26 -1.64 8.41 0.68
N ILE A 27 -2.35 8.28 -0.44
CA ILE A 27 -3.81 8.10 -0.44
C ILE A 27 -4.19 6.85 0.37
N TYR A 28 -3.45 5.75 0.25
CA TYR A 28 -3.75 4.55 1.03
C TYR A 28 -3.61 4.80 2.54
N ALA A 29 -2.53 5.44 2.97
CA ALA A 29 -2.32 5.78 4.37
C ALA A 29 -3.43 6.71 4.90
N GLN A 30 -3.85 7.70 4.11
CA GLN A 30 -4.88 8.67 4.50
C GLN A 30 -6.28 8.05 4.57
N LYS A 31 -6.67 7.27 3.56
CA LYS A 31 -8.04 6.78 3.41
C LYS A 31 -8.29 5.45 4.11
N PHE A 32 -7.32 4.55 4.05
CA PHE A 32 -7.46 3.19 4.60
C PHE A 32 -6.62 2.98 5.88
N GLY A 33 -5.59 3.80 6.09
CA GLY A 33 -4.66 3.68 7.21
C GLY A 33 -4.95 4.59 8.41
N ASN A 34 -6.11 5.25 8.44
CA ASN A 34 -6.49 6.26 9.46
C ASN A 34 -5.51 7.44 9.64
N ALA A 35 -4.53 7.62 8.75
CA ALA A 35 -3.55 8.69 8.81
C ALA A 35 -4.00 9.87 7.93
N THR A 36 -5.19 10.41 8.16
CA THR A 36 -5.81 11.44 7.30
C THR A 36 -4.98 12.72 7.16
N ALA A 37 -4.17 13.05 8.17
CA ALA A 37 -3.25 14.19 8.19
C ALA A 37 -1.85 13.86 7.64
N ALA A 38 -1.64 12.66 7.07
CA ALA A 38 -0.37 12.31 6.46
C ALA A 38 -0.06 13.24 5.29
N THR A 39 1.20 13.63 5.19
CA THR A 39 1.74 14.50 4.12
C THR A 39 2.61 13.73 3.14
N ALA A 40 3.16 12.60 3.57
CA ALA A 40 3.88 11.63 2.76
C ALA A 40 3.62 10.22 3.31
N ALA A 41 3.77 9.20 2.46
CA ALA A 41 3.79 7.82 2.94
C ALA A 41 4.72 6.97 2.07
N THR A 42 5.34 5.98 2.70
CA THR A 42 6.24 5.02 2.04
C THR A 42 5.79 3.61 2.35
N MET A 43 5.63 2.77 1.33
CA MET A 43 5.32 1.36 1.49
C MET A 43 6.58 0.62 1.97
N ARG A 44 6.45 -0.11 3.07
CA ARG A 44 7.54 -0.85 3.73
C ARG A 44 7.51 -2.33 3.38
N SER A 45 6.31 -2.92 3.42
CA SER A 45 6.10 -4.33 3.10
C SER A 45 4.68 -4.56 2.63
N ILE A 46 4.48 -5.62 1.85
CA ILE A 46 3.16 -6.12 1.46
C ILE A 46 3.13 -7.62 1.65
N ASP A 47 2.04 -8.11 2.23
CA ASP A 47 1.76 -9.53 2.38
C ASP A 47 0.35 -9.85 1.90
N THR A 48 -0.02 -11.13 2.00
CA THR A 48 -1.33 -11.59 1.51
C THR A 48 -2.52 -10.94 2.21
N THR A 49 -2.37 -10.39 3.41
CA THR A 49 -3.48 -9.85 4.20
C THR A 49 -3.53 -8.33 4.24
N GLY A 50 -2.44 -7.66 3.86
CA GLY A 50 -2.34 -6.21 3.93
C GLY A 50 -0.97 -5.69 3.53
N MET A 51 -0.80 -4.39 3.70
CA MET A 51 0.46 -3.69 3.49
C MET A 51 0.81 -2.83 4.68
N ASP A 52 2.10 -2.75 4.98
CA ASP A 52 2.67 -1.84 5.95
C ASP A 52 3.19 -0.60 5.23
N LEU A 53 2.75 0.54 5.73
CA LEU A 53 3.12 1.86 5.27
C LEU A 53 3.79 2.60 6.43
N GLU A 54 4.67 3.53 6.09
CA GLU A 54 5.20 4.52 7.00
C GLU A 54 4.69 5.89 6.55
N ALA A 55 3.78 6.47 7.31
CA ALA A 55 3.14 7.74 6.98
C ALA A 55 3.76 8.89 7.79
N THR A 56 4.09 10.00 7.14
CA THR A 56 4.60 11.21 7.79
C THR A 56 3.44 12.13 8.17
N VAL A 57 3.15 12.24 9.47
CA VAL A 57 2.10 13.09 10.04
C VAL A 57 2.77 14.12 10.94
N ASP A 58 2.52 15.40 10.72
CA ASP A 58 3.13 16.50 11.50
C ASP A 58 4.66 16.45 11.55
N GLY A 59 5.30 15.97 10.47
CA GLY A 59 6.76 15.80 10.40
C GLY A 59 7.30 14.55 11.11
N HIS A 60 6.43 13.70 11.66
CA HIS A 60 6.81 12.45 12.32
C HIS A 60 6.35 11.23 11.53
N ASN A 61 7.24 10.28 11.35
CA ASN A 61 6.92 9.01 10.69
C ASN A 61 6.18 8.08 11.67
N ARG A 62 5.05 7.55 11.21
CA ARG A 62 4.20 6.63 11.98
C ARG A 62 3.95 5.36 11.16
N PRO A 63 4.09 4.17 11.76
CA PRO A 63 3.72 2.93 11.09
C PRO A 63 2.19 2.87 10.95
N VAL A 64 1.74 2.47 9.76
CA VAL A 64 0.35 2.37 9.36
C VAL A 64 0.15 1.05 8.66
N ARG A 65 -0.74 0.21 9.19
CA ARG A 65 -1.11 -1.06 8.56
C ARG A 65 -2.44 -0.88 7.83
N VAL A 66 -2.46 -1.21 6.54
CA VAL A 66 -3.69 -1.24 5.74
C VAL A 66 -4.04 -2.70 5.46
N SER A 67 -5.18 -3.16 5.99
CA SER A 67 -5.70 -4.50 5.75
C SER A 67 -6.46 -4.56 4.43
N PHE A 68 -6.28 -5.64 3.68
CA PHE A 68 -7.09 -5.93 2.51
C PHE A 68 -8.40 -6.61 2.91
N GLU A 69 -9.47 -6.38 2.15
CA GLU A 69 -10.78 -7.02 2.38
C GLU A 69 -10.76 -8.54 2.16
N ARG A 70 -9.82 -9.01 1.31
CA ARG A 70 -9.59 -10.42 1.03
C ARG A 70 -8.11 -10.72 0.97
N PRO A 71 -7.69 -11.95 1.33
CA PRO A 71 -6.33 -12.38 1.12
C PRO A 71 -5.95 -12.35 -0.37
N LEU A 72 -4.76 -11.85 -0.67
CA LEU A 72 -4.17 -11.86 -1.99
C LEU A 72 -3.70 -13.27 -2.35
N ALA A 73 -3.99 -13.71 -3.56
CA ALA A 73 -3.53 -14.99 -4.07
C ALA A 73 -2.05 -14.96 -4.49
N ASP A 74 -1.61 -13.86 -5.10
CA ASP A 74 -0.28 -13.70 -5.69
C ASP A 74 0.05 -12.22 -5.94
N ALA A 75 1.26 -11.93 -6.43
CA ALA A 75 1.72 -10.58 -6.73
C ALA A 75 0.91 -9.87 -7.83
N LYS A 76 0.31 -10.61 -8.77
CA LYS A 76 -0.55 -10.01 -9.80
C LYS A 76 -1.87 -9.57 -9.18
N ASP A 77 -2.44 -10.39 -8.31
CA ASP A 77 -3.63 -10.05 -7.53
C ASP A 77 -3.39 -8.86 -6.59
N ALA A 78 -2.19 -8.76 -6.01
CA ALA A 78 -1.78 -7.57 -5.25
C ALA A 78 -1.93 -6.27 -6.05
N HIS A 79 -1.45 -6.27 -7.30
CA HIS A 79 -1.57 -5.11 -8.17
C HIS A 79 -3.03 -4.76 -8.47
N HIS A 80 -3.87 -5.76 -8.78
CA HIS A 80 -5.29 -5.52 -9.02
C HIS A 80 -6.00 -4.93 -7.80
N VAL A 81 -5.78 -5.50 -6.61
CA VAL A 81 -6.39 -5.04 -5.36
C VAL A 81 -5.98 -3.60 -5.04
N LEU A 82 -4.69 -3.26 -5.16
CA LEU A 82 -4.21 -1.90 -4.96
C LEU A 82 -4.90 -0.92 -5.94
N VAL A 83 -4.92 -1.25 -7.23
CA VAL A 83 -5.58 -0.43 -8.25
C VAL A 83 -7.07 -0.23 -7.95
N ASP A 84 -7.76 -1.28 -7.52
CA ASP A 84 -9.19 -1.21 -7.20
C ASP A 84 -9.45 -0.37 -5.94
N MET A 85 -8.62 -0.49 -4.90
CA MET A 85 -8.67 0.39 -3.72
C MET A 85 -8.49 1.87 -4.12
N LEU A 86 -7.55 2.17 -5.03
CA LEU A 86 -7.34 3.54 -5.49
C LEU A 86 -8.52 4.07 -6.31
N LYS A 87 -9.15 3.21 -7.13
CA LYS A 87 -10.36 3.57 -7.88
C LYS A 87 -11.54 3.86 -6.94
N GLN A 88 -11.72 3.08 -5.87
CA GLN A 88 -12.75 3.32 -4.86
C GLN A 88 -12.62 4.73 -4.25
N VAL A 89 -11.39 5.17 -3.97
CA VAL A 89 -11.16 6.53 -3.45
C VAL A 89 -11.45 7.61 -4.49
N ARG A 90 -11.08 7.40 -5.77
CA ARG A 90 -11.24 8.40 -6.84
C ARG A 90 -12.69 8.55 -7.33
N GLN A 91 -13.53 7.54 -7.13
CA GLN A 91 -14.95 7.57 -7.49
C GLN A 91 -15.86 8.04 -6.33
N GLY A 92 -15.28 8.37 -5.17
CA GLY A 92 -15.98 8.88 -4.00
C GLY A 92 -15.95 10.40 -3.87
#